data_AF-A0A815JBH9-F1
#
_entry.id   AF-A0A815JBH9-F1
#
_cell.length_a   1.000
_cell.length_b   1.000
_cell.length_c   1.000
_cell.angle_alpha   90.00
_cell.angle_beta   90.00
_cell.angle_gamma   90.00
#
_symmetry.space_group_name_H-M   'P 1'
#
loop_
_entity.id
_entity.type
_entity.pdbx_description
1 polymer ?
#
loop_
_entity_poly.entity_id
_entity_poly.type
_entity_poly.pdbx_seq_one_letter_code
_entity_poly.pdbx_strand_id
1 'polypeptide(L)'
;MPVIKNNNNNNQGYMFSNNPGYTFSNDQYYNRSRNHSENVIAYLVASYTGDAVIAYNPYPKLYKNILLLSERLNDSNTTDFIIFHTGYPGYYDYMPLIEKTTRLVIFINIDNIFYKFSPTLNPYTDQPTWTKRGKWNYQHMCYFWFKQVFEMKIIQRYRYMMRLDDDSQIAGQWPNVFDMMSERQAIYMANYRTVDYEYVLPGLTRVRNLTVNYIAKNKIKIQNPAMYADLLNNSLEIPNYWNNFEIIEISLMRRNDVMDFIRAVDESNGIFLYRWGDASLRYITLALFVNESQILHRIKLDLGYCHPC
;
A
#
# COMPACT_ATOMS: atom_id res chain seq x y z
N MET A 1 -11.01 -45.81 -38.96
CA MET A 1 -9.61 -46.03 -39.42
C MET A 1 -9.52 -45.60 -40.88
N PRO A 2 -8.38 -45.07 -41.40
CA PRO A 2 -7.15 -44.58 -40.74
C PRO A 2 -6.79 -43.12 -41.16
N VAL A 3 -6.28 -42.27 -40.25
CA VAL A 3 -4.86 -41.85 -40.02
C VAL A 3 -4.10 -41.29 -41.24
N ILE A 4 -3.73 -39.99 -41.23
CA ILE A 4 -2.36 -39.47 -41.44
C ILE A 4 -2.17 -38.14 -40.65
N LYS A 5 -1.05 -38.04 -39.93
CA LYS A 5 -0.54 -36.89 -39.14
C LYS A 5 -0.05 -35.74 -40.03
N ASN A 6 -0.09 -34.50 -39.54
CA ASN A 6 1.11 -33.66 -39.58
C ASN A 6 1.13 -32.59 -38.49
N ASN A 7 2.30 -32.48 -37.83
CA ASN A 7 2.66 -31.48 -36.84
C ASN A 7 2.69 -30.08 -37.47
N ASN A 8 2.23 -29.06 -36.73
CA ASN A 8 2.98 -27.82 -36.55
C ASN A 8 2.36 -26.93 -35.46
N ASN A 9 3.27 -26.29 -34.72
CA ASN A 9 3.02 -25.28 -33.69
C ASN A 9 1.96 -24.25 -34.11
N ASN A 10 0.98 -24.01 -33.22
CA ASN A 10 0.42 -22.69 -32.89
C ASN A 10 -0.73 -22.88 -31.89
N ASN A 11 -0.46 -22.66 -30.61
CA ASN A 11 -1.51 -22.39 -29.62
C ASN A 11 -1.20 -21.04 -28.96
N GLN A 12 -1.43 -19.96 -29.71
CA GLN A 12 -1.84 -18.68 -29.15
C GLN A 12 -3.34 -18.55 -29.35
N GLY A 13 -4.11 -18.87 -28.31
CA GLY A 13 -5.53 -18.56 -28.26
C GLY A 13 -5.71 -17.22 -27.54
N TYR A 14 -5.74 -16.12 -28.28
CA TYR A 14 -6.34 -14.88 -27.82
C TYR A 14 -7.81 -14.87 -28.28
N MET A 15 -8.75 -14.76 -27.34
CA MET A 15 -10.14 -14.42 -27.67
C MET A 15 -10.40 -12.98 -27.24
N PHE A 16 -10.58 -12.10 -28.23
CA PHE A 16 -11.30 -10.84 -28.08
C PHE A 16 -12.59 -10.96 -28.89
N SER A 17 -13.75 -10.82 -28.26
CA SER A 17 -15.00 -10.60 -28.99
C SER A 17 -15.36 -9.12 -28.90
N ASN A 18 -15.31 -8.43 -30.05
CA ASN A 18 -15.91 -7.12 -30.21
C ASN A 18 -17.44 -7.28 -30.21
N ASN A 19 -18.10 -6.91 -29.11
CA ASN A 19 -19.54 -6.70 -29.10
C ASN A 19 -19.89 -5.59 -28.09
N PRO A 20 -20.55 -4.49 -28.50
CA PRO A 20 -20.93 -3.41 -27.60
C PRO A 20 -22.17 -3.85 -26.81
N GLY A 21 -21.96 -4.60 -25.73
CA GLY A 21 -23.07 -5.15 -24.96
C GLY A 21 -22.70 -5.98 -23.74
N TYR A 22 -21.47 -5.90 -23.24
CA TYR A 22 -21.05 -6.62 -22.03
C TYR A 22 -20.50 -5.64 -20.99
N THR A 23 -21.11 -5.68 -19.81
CA THR A 23 -20.62 -5.11 -18.57
C THR A 23 -19.18 -5.55 -18.32
N PHE A 24 -18.27 -4.58 -18.20
CA PHE A 24 -16.87 -4.83 -17.82
C PHE A 24 -16.83 -5.49 -16.43
N SER A 25 -16.62 -6.80 -16.39
CA SER A 25 -16.41 -7.55 -15.17
C SER A 25 -14.92 -7.81 -14.97
N ASN A 26 -14.31 -7.11 -14.02
CA ASN A 26 -13.02 -7.41 -13.37
C ASN A 26 -11.96 -8.10 -14.27
N ASP A 27 -11.22 -7.31 -15.06
CA ASP A 27 -10.03 -7.80 -15.77
C ASP A 27 -8.92 -8.13 -14.76
N GLN A 28 -8.88 -9.39 -14.30
CA GLN A 28 -7.76 -9.95 -13.55
C GLN A 28 -6.87 -10.73 -14.51
N TYR A 29 -5.71 -10.17 -14.85
CA TYR A 29 -4.71 -10.88 -15.64
C TYR A 29 -3.92 -11.85 -14.74
N TYR A 30 -4.07 -13.15 -14.98
CA TYR A 30 -3.35 -14.21 -14.25
C TYR A 30 -2.30 -14.86 -15.15
N ASN A 31 -1.07 -15.01 -14.65
CA ASN A 31 -0.05 -15.86 -15.27
C ASN A 31 0.05 -17.19 -14.48
N ARG A 32 -0.11 -18.32 -15.20
CA ARG A 32 -0.06 -19.79 -14.91
C ARG A 32 0.00 -20.36 -13.47
N SER A 33 -0.51 -21.59 -13.37
CA SER A 33 -0.60 -22.50 -12.20
C SER A 33 0.62 -22.47 -11.26
N ARG A 34 0.50 -21.74 -10.16
CA ARG A 34 1.47 -21.70 -9.06
C ARG A 34 0.73 -21.98 -7.75
N ASN A 35 1.41 -22.59 -6.78
CA ASN A 35 0.92 -22.59 -5.39
C ASN A 35 0.74 -21.13 -4.93
N HIS A 36 -0.36 -20.87 -4.22
CA HIS A 36 -0.74 -19.53 -3.75
C HIS A 36 0.41 -18.90 -2.94
N SER A 37 0.80 -17.66 -3.27
CA SER A 37 1.81 -16.95 -2.49
C SER A 37 1.24 -16.51 -1.15
N GLU A 38 2.02 -16.66 -0.08
CA GLU A 38 1.65 -16.11 1.22
C GLU A 38 1.90 -14.60 1.32
N ASN A 39 2.67 -14.01 0.41
CA ASN A 39 3.15 -12.64 0.55
C ASN A 39 2.89 -11.83 -0.73
N VAL A 40 2.72 -10.52 -0.57
CA VAL A 40 2.54 -9.60 -1.69
C VAL A 40 3.39 -8.35 -1.54
N ILE A 41 3.93 -7.87 -2.65
CA ILE A 41 4.49 -6.52 -2.76
C ILE A 41 3.48 -5.64 -3.51
N ALA A 42 3.04 -4.56 -2.88
CA ALA A 42 1.98 -3.70 -3.35
C ALA A 42 2.51 -2.31 -3.73
N TYR A 43 2.08 -1.84 -4.90
CA TYR A 43 2.31 -0.49 -5.41
C TYR A 43 0.98 0.20 -5.63
N LEU A 44 0.97 1.54 -5.54
CA LEU A 44 -0.14 2.38 -5.98
C LEU A 44 0.39 3.37 -7.00
N VAL A 45 -0.20 3.37 -8.20
CA VAL A 45 0.13 4.31 -9.27
C VAL A 45 -1.11 5.06 -9.74
N ALA A 46 -0.94 6.34 -10.03
CA ALA A 46 -2.00 7.15 -10.63
C ALA A 46 -1.65 7.43 -12.09
N SER A 47 -2.52 6.99 -13.01
CA SER A 47 -2.40 7.36 -14.42
C SER A 47 -3.06 8.73 -14.59
N TYR A 48 -2.26 9.80 -14.71
CA TYR A 48 -2.81 11.13 -14.99
C TYR A 48 -3.12 11.25 -16.48
N THR A 49 -4.38 11.20 -16.85
CA THR A 49 -4.85 11.47 -18.23
C THR A 49 -5.46 12.86 -18.41
N GLY A 50 -5.33 13.77 -17.43
CA GLY A 50 -5.92 15.11 -17.48
C GLY A 50 -4.93 16.22 -17.88
N ASP A 51 -5.18 16.85 -19.03
CA ASP A 51 -4.90 18.23 -19.50
C ASP A 51 -3.56 18.94 -19.16
N ALA A 52 -2.54 18.24 -18.68
CA ALA A 52 -1.19 18.78 -18.57
C ALA A 52 -0.36 18.33 -19.79
N VAL A 53 0.33 19.30 -20.41
CA VAL A 53 1.15 19.20 -21.64
C VAL A 53 2.29 18.16 -21.58
N ILE A 54 2.48 17.45 -20.45
CA ILE A 54 3.26 16.22 -20.36
C ILE A 54 2.51 15.27 -19.39
N ALA A 55 1.82 14.26 -19.92
CA ALA A 55 1.23 13.21 -19.10
C ALA A 55 2.36 12.45 -18.37
N TYR A 56 2.39 12.53 -17.03
CA TYR A 56 3.32 11.72 -16.25
C TYR A 56 2.91 10.25 -16.36
N ASN A 57 3.73 9.46 -17.05
CA ASN A 57 3.57 8.02 -17.11
C ASN A 57 4.47 7.35 -16.05
N PRO A 58 3.91 6.79 -14.95
CA PRO A 58 4.70 6.14 -13.89
C PRO A 58 5.25 4.78 -14.31
N TYR A 59 4.65 4.17 -15.33
CA TYR A 59 4.83 2.77 -15.68
C TYR A 59 6.27 2.41 -16.10
N PRO A 60 6.96 3.17 -16.98
CA PRO A 60 8.35 2.86 -17.34
C PRO A 60 9.30 2.79 -16.14
N LYS A 61 9.13 3.70 -15.17
CA LYS A 61 9.95 3.74 -13.95
C LYS A 61 9.59 2.56 -13.02
N LEU A 62 8.29 2.32 -12.82
CA LEU A 62 7.78 1.23 -12.01
C LEU A 62 8.35 -0.13 -12.47
N TYR A 63 8.38 -0.40 -13.79
CA TYR A 63 8.85 -1.69 -14.30
C TYR A 63 10.33 -1.90 -14.06
N LYS A 64 11.14 -0.85 -14.27
CA LYS A 64 12.56 -0.90 -13.96
C LYS A 64 12.77 -1.22 -12.47
N ASN A 65 11.99 -0.59 -11.60
CA ASN A 65 12.07 -0.80 -10.15
C ASN A 65 11.63 -2.22 -9.76
N ILE A 66 10.57 -2.76 -10.36
CA ILE A 66 10.09 -4.13 -10.06
C ILE A 66 11.07 -5.20 -10.54
N LEU A 67 11.63 -5.05 -11.75
CA LEU A 67 12.63 -5.98 -12.26
C LEU A 67 13.89 -5.96 -11.39
N LEU A 68 14.36 -4.76 -11.03
CA LEU A 68 15.50 -4.59 -10.14
C LEU A 68 15.24 -5.16 -8.74
N LEU A 69 14.02 -5.01 -8.21
CA LEU A 69 13.62 -5.63 -6.95
C LEU A 69 13.66 -7.16 -7.06
N SER A 70 13.17 -7.71 -8.16
CA SER A 70 13.15 -9.17 -8.39
C SER A 70 14.57 -9.77 -8.42
N GLU A 71 15.55 -9.00 -8.90
CA GLU A 71 16.98 -9.38 -8.89
C GLU A 71 17.65 -9.23 -7.52
N ARG A 72 17.07 -8.40 -6.63
CA ARG A 72 17.68 -8.00 -5.35
C ARG A 72 17.02 -8.63 -4.13
N LEU A 73 15.80 -9.14 -4.25
CA LEU A 73 15.09 -9.79 -3.17
C LEU A 73 15.23 -11.32 -3.27
N ASN A 74 15.99 -11.91 -2.36
CA ASN A 74 16.26 -13.35 -2.35
C ASN A 74 15.14 -14.16 -1.70
N ASP A 75 13.93 -14.12 -2.26
CA ASP A 75 12.75 -14.88 -1.81
C ASP A 75 12.36 -16.02 -2.78
N SER A 76 13.29 -16.47 -3.64
CA SER A 76 13.03 -17.48 -4.68
C SER A 76 11.89 -17.11 -5.65
N ASN A 77 11.64 -15.81 -5.82
CA ASN A 77 10.55 -15.25 -6.62
C ASN A 77 9.15 -15.68 -6.17
N THR A 78 8.94 -16.08 -4.91
CA THR A 78 7.64 -16.59 -4.44
C THR A 78 6.62 -15.50 -4.13
N THR A 79 7.06 -14.26 -3.88
CA THR A 79 6.17 -13.14 -3.57
C THR A 79 5.50 -12.57 -4.82
N ASP A 80 4.19 -12.39 -4.75
CA ASP A 80 3.37 -11.83 -5.83
C ASP A 80 3.46 -10.29 -5.85
N PHE A 81 3.19 -9.68 -7.00
CA PHE A 81 3.03 -8.23 -7.12
C PHE A 81 1.57 -7.85 -7.32
N ILE A 82 1.12 -6.83 -6.60
CA ILE A 82 -0.13 -6.11 -6.90
C ILE A 82 0.20 -4.66 -7.24
N ILE A 83 -0.26 -4.21 -8.41
CA ILE A 83 -0.23 -2.81 -8.81
C ILE A 83 -1.65 -2.30 -8.77
N PHE A 84 -1.96 -1.54 -7.73
CA PHE A 84 -3.18 -0.76 -7.66
C PHE A 84 -3.04 0.47 -8.57
N HIS A 85 -4.05 0.74 -9.39
CA HIS A 85 -4.02 1.90 -10.25
C HIS A 85 -5.35 2.64 -10.31
N THR A 86 -5.25 3.96 -10.49
CA THR A 86 -6.35 4.78 -11.00
C THR A 86 -6.17 5.03 -12.48
N GLY A 87 -7.30 5.17 -13.20
CA GLY A 87 -7.31 5.24 -14.66
C GLY A 87 -7.00 3.90 -15.33
N TYR A 88 -6.80 3.93 -16.64
CA TYR A 88 -6.71 2.74 -17.49
C TYR A 88 -5.36 2.71 -18.23
N PRO A 89 -4.34 1.99 -17.72
CA PRO A 89 -3.10 1.79 -18.45
C PRO A 89 -3.34 1.13 -19.80
N GLY A 90 -2.61 1.58 -20.82
CA GLY A 90 -2.62 0.95 -22.13
C GLY A 90 -1.82 -0.35 -22.14
N TYR A 91 -1.98 -1.15 -23.20
CA TYR A 91 -1.23 -2.39 -23.42
C TYR A 91 0.28 -2.22 -23.24
N TYR A 92 0.84 -1.14 -23.80
CA TYR A 92 2.27 -0.84 -23.76
C TYR A 92 2.77 -0.37 -22.39
N ASP A 93 1.85 -0.01 -21.50
CA ASP A 93 2.22 0.21 -20.11
C ASP A 93 2.57 -1.15 -19.52
N TYR A 94 1.65 -2.06 -19.24
CA TYR A 94 1.95 -3.23 -18.41
C TYR A 94 2.74 -4.38 -19.07
N MET A 95 2.73 -4.50 -20.40
CA MET A 95 3.33 -5.65 -21.11
C MET A 95 4.81 -5.90 -20.83
N PRO A 96 5.70 -4.88 -20.85
CA PRO A 96 7.12 -5.07 -20.56
C PRO A 96 7.39 -5.70 -19.19
N LEU A 97 6.52 -5.48 -18.21
CA LEU A 97 6.65 -6.12 -16.91
C LEU A 97 6.22 -7.58 -16.97
N ILE A 98 5.04 -7.87 -17.52
CA ILE A 98 4.49 -9.22 -17.61
C ILE A 98 5.41 -10.15 -18.40
N GLU A 99 6.05 -9.67 -19.46
CA GLU A 99 6.95 -10.48 -20.30
C GLU A 99 8.31 -10.76 -19.64
N LYS A 100 8.81 -9.85 -18.79
CA LYS A 100 10.17 -9.92 -18.25
C LYS A 100 10.25 -10.51 -16.85
N THR A 101 9.16 -10.46 -16.08
CA THR A 101 9.14 -11.00 -14.72
C THR A 101 8.70 -12.46 -14.70
N THR A 102 9.28 -13.23 -13.78
CA THR A 102 8.87 -14.62 -13.49
C THR A 102 7.85 -14.69 -12.37
N ARG A 103 7.56 -13.56 -11.71
CA ARG A 103 6.58 -13.47 -10.62
C ARG A 103 5.18 -13.24 -11.17
N LEU A 104 4.16 -13.61 -10.39
CA LEU A 104 2.80 -13.20 -10.69
C LEU A 104 2.68 -11.69 -10.49
N VAL A 105 2.07 -11.01 -11.45
CA VAL A 105 1.80 -9.57 -11.40
C VAL A 105 0.32 -9.36 -11.66
N ILE A 106 -0.35 -8.67 -10.75
CA ILE A 106 -1.79 -8.39 -10.81
C ILE A 106 -1.98 -6.88 -10.86
N PHE A 107 -2.63 -6.41 -11.92
CA PHE A 107 -3.08 -5.02 -12.03
C PHE A 107 -4.52 -4.91 -11.55
N ILE A 108 -4.80 -3.93 -10.69
CA ILE A 108 -6.13 -3.75 -10.10
C ILE A 108 -6.53 -2.28 -10.22
N ASN A 109 -7.53 -2.01 -11.05
CA ASN A 109 -8.17 -0.70 -11.07
C ASN A 109 -8.95 -0.52 -9.76
N ILE A 110 -8.70 0.60 -9.08
CA ILE A 110 -9.35 0.94 -7.81
C ILE A 110 -10.18 2.23 -7.90
N ASP A 111 -10.51 2.72 -9.09
CA ASP A 111 -11.27 3.97 -9.26
C ASP A 111 -12.61 3.94 -8.50
N ASN A 112 -13.23 2.77 -8.40
CA ASN A 112 -14.50 2.57 -7.71
C ASN A 112 -14.43 2.67 -6.17
N ILE A 113 -13.23 2.64 -5.58
CA ILE A 113 -13.01 2.78 -4.13
C ILE A 113 -12.16 3.99 -3.78
N PHE A 114 -11.14 4.31 -4.58
CA PHE A 114 -10.09 5.27 -4.24
C PHE A 114 -10.63 6.67 -3.96
N TYR A 115 -11.60 7.13 -4.76
CA TYR A 115 -12.19 8.47 -4.65
C TYR A 115 -13.37 8.55 -3.66
N LYS A 116 -13.60 7.51 -2.84
CA LYS A 116 -14.61 7.57 -1.78
C LYS A 116 -14.09 8.42 -0.62
N PHE A 117 -14.95 9.28 -0.11
CA PHE A 117 -14.71 10.06 1.10
C PHE A 117 -15.15 9.30 2.35
N SER A 118 -14.67 9.75 3.50
CA SER A 118 -15.22 9.32 4.79
C SER A 118 -16.72 9.64 4.88
N PRO A 119 -17.53 8.84 5.59
CA PRO A 119 -18.99 8.90 5.49
C PRO A 119 -19.62 10.25 5.85
N THR A 120 -18.97 11.05 6.69
CA THR A 120 -19.51 12.32 7.21
C THR A 120 -18.90 13.56 6.54
N LEU A 121 -17.93 13.41 5.65
CA LEU A 121 -17.31 14.52 4.94
C LEU A 121 -18.18 14.97 3.76
N ASN A 122 -18.41 16.27 3.63
CA ASN A 122 -18.99 16.88 2.45
C ASN A 122 -17.91 17.56 1.61
N PRO A 123 -17.45 16.96 0.49
CA PRO A 123 -16.32 17.48 -0.28
C PRO A 123 -16.58 18.82 -0.98
N TYR A 124 -17.85 19.24 -1.08
CA TYR A 124 -18.26 20.51 -1.69
C TYR A 124 -18.15 21.68 -0.71
N THR A 125 -18.49 21.46 0.56
CA THR A 125 -18.46 22.50 1.60
C THR A 125 -17.21 22.46 2.45
N ASP A 126 -16.68 21.27 2.73
CA ASP A 126 -15.50 21.10 3.57
C ASP A 126 -14.24 21.49 2.81
N GLN A 127 -13.27 22.03 3.56
CA GLN A 127 -12.00 22.50 3.02
C GLN A 127 -10.84 21.87 3.79
N PRO A 128 -9.89 21.23 3.09
CA PRO A 128 -8.70 20.74 3.74
C PRO A 128 -7.77 21.89 4.10
N THR A 129 -7.04 21.76 5.20
CA THR A 129 -6.02 22.74 5.62
C THR A 129 -4.74 22.66 4.77
N TRP A 130 -4.59 21.59 3.99
CA TRP A 130 -3.43 21.34 3.15
C TRP A 130 -3.85 20.58 1.89
N THR A 131 -3.24 20.89 0.74
CA THR A 131 -3.52 20.18 -0.52
C THR A 131 -2.24 19.95 -1.33
N LYS A 132 -2.23 18.87 -2.11
CA LYS A 132 -1.16 18.57 -3.08
C LYS A 132 -1.73 17.71 -4.20
N ARG A 133 -1.36 18.05 -5.44
CA ARG A 133 -1.79 17.36 -6.67
C ARG A 133 -3.31 17.32 -6.86
N GLY A 134 -4.04 18.31 -6.34
CA GLY A 134 -5.50 18.37 -6.32
C GLY A 134 -6.03 18.61 -4.91
N LYS A 135 -7.31 19.00 -4.77
CA LYS A 135 -7.93 19.33 -3.47
C LYS A 135 -7.87 18.15 -2.49
N TRP A 136 -8.18 16.94 -2.97
CA TRP A 136 -8.32 15.74 -2.13
C TRP A 136 -7.40 14.59 -2.51
N ASN A 137 -6.57 14.74 -3.54
CA ASN A 137 -5.88 13.62 -4.18
C ASN A 137 -4.85 12.95 -3.25
N TYR A 138 -4.06 13.73 -2.52
CA TYR A 138 -3.10 13.16 -1.56
C TYR A 138 -3.81 12.54 -0.35
N GLN A 139 -4.96 13.08 0.04
CA GLN A 139 -5.78 12.57 1.14
C GLN A 139 -6.43 11.23 0.77
N HIS A 140 -6.89 11.05 -0.47
CA HIS A 140 -7.34 9.75 -0.97
C HIS A 140 -6.22 8.70 -0.94
N MET A 141 -4.98 9.08 -1.29
CA MET A 141 -3.82 8.19 -1.16
C MET A 141 -3.59 7.75 0.29
N CYS A 142 -3.59 8.69 1.24
CA CYS A 142 -3.49 8.36 2.66
C CYS A 142 -4.66 7.48 3.13
N TYR A 143 -5.88 7.79 2.70
CA TYR A 143 -7.06 7.02 3.04
C TYR A 143 -6.99 5.57 2.52
N PHE A 144 -6.53 5.41 1.29
CA PHE A 144 -6.35 4.10 0.66
C PHE A 144 -5.36 3.24 1.45
N TRP A 145 -4.15 3.77 1.71
CA TRP A 145 -3.09 3.02 2.38
C TRP A 145 -3.34 2.80 3.87
N PHE A 146 -4.10 3.66 4.53
CA PHE A 146 -4.45 3.46 5.93
C PHE A 146 -5.59 2.44 6.09
N LYS A 147 -6.60 2.49 5.22
CA LYS A 147 -7.87 1.77 5.41
C LYS A 147 -8.22 0.87 4.24
N GLN A 148 -8.48 1.45 3.07
CA GLN A 148 -9.23 0.76 2.01
C GLN A 148 -8.49 -0.48 1.46
N VAL A 149 -7.16 -0.43 1.36
CA VAL A 149 -6.36 -1.57 0.86
C VAL A 149 -6.56 -2.85 1.68
N PHE A 150 -6.74 -2.73 3.01
CA PHE A 150 -6.93 -3.88 3.90
C PHE A 150 -8.37 -4.42 3.90
N GLU A 151 -9.32 -3.66 3.38
CA GLU A 151 -10.71 -4.10 3.18
C GLU A 151 -10.88 -4.93 1.90
N MET A 152 -9.89 -4.90 1.00
CA MET A 152 -9.95 -5.61 -0.27
C MET A 152 -9.78 -7.13 -0.07
N LYS A 153 -10.77 -7.91 -0.52
CA LYS A 153 -10.76 -9.39 -0.42
C LYS A 153 -9.51 -10.04 -1.01
N ILE A 154 -8.91 -9.44 -2.04
CA ILE A 154 -7.68 -9.98 -2.65
C ILE A 154 -6.47 -9.83 -1.72
N ILE A 155 -6.35 -8.71 -1.01
CA ILE A 155 -5.29 -8.49 -0.03
C ILE A 155 -5.44 -9.45 1.15
N GLN A 156 -6.66 -9.77 1.55
CA GLN A 156 -6.93 -10.68 2.67
C GLN A 156 -6.49 -12.13 2.45
N ARG A 157 -6.04 -12.49 1.24
CA ARG A 157 -5.47 -13.81 0.93
C ARG A 157 -3.99 -13.93 1.27
N TYR A 158 -3.30 -12.81 1.50
CA TYR A 158 -1.89 -12.79 1.86
C TYR A 158 -1.74 -12.62 3.37
N ARG A 159 -0.62 -13.12 3.89
CA ARG A 159 -0.17 -12.95 5.27
C ARG A 159 0.53 -11.61 5.45
N TYR A 160 1.55 -11.33 4.62
CA TYR A 160 2.29 -10.06 4.66
C TYR A 160 2.10 -9.26 3.38
N MET A 161 1.98 -7.94 3.53
CA MET A 161 2.08 -6.96 2.46
C MET A 161 3.34 -6.13 2.66
N MET A 162 4.23 -6.10 1.67
CA MET A 162 5.26 -5.07 1.55
C MET A 162 4.72 -3.95 0.67
N ARG A 163 4.63 -2.74 1.20
CA ARG A 163 4.34 -1.55 0.39
C ARG A 163 5.64 -0.94 -0.11
N LEU A 164 5.64 -0.54 -1.38
CA LEU A 164 6.64 0.33 -1.98
C LEU A 164 5.95 1.44 -2.78
N ASP A 165 6.44 2.68 -2.66
CA ASP A 165 6.06 3.75 -3.60
C ASP A 165 6.76 3.50 -4.97
N ASP A 166 6.22 4.08 -6.05
CA ASP A 166 6.66 3.79 -7.43
C ASP A 166 8.09 4.25 -7.75
N ASP A 167 8.63 5.18 -6.96
CA ASP A 167 10.01 5.67 -6.99
C ASP A 167 10.91 5.13 -5.86
N SER A 168 10.47 4.05 -5.20
CA SER A 168 11.23 3.35 -4.17
C SER A 168 12.11 2.25 -4.76
N GLN A 169 13.33 2.07 -4.22
CA GLN A 169 14.18 0.92 -4.56
C GLN A 169 14.85 0.33 -3.32
N ILE A 170 14.90 -1.01 -3.26
CA ILE A 170 15.82 -1.70 -2.36
C ILE A 170 17.25 -1.58 -2.90
N ALA A 171 18.19 -1.21 -2.03
CA ALA A 171 19.60 -1.03 -2.36
C ALA A 171 20.42 -2.24 -1.87
N GLY A 172 21.19 -2.83 -2.77
CA GLY A 172 21.95 -4.05 -2.50
C GLY A 172 21.08 -5.31 -2.59
N GLN A 173 21.62 -6.43 -2.12
CA GLN A 173 20.95 -7.73 -2.07
C GLN A 173 20.28 -7.89 -0.70
N TRP A 174 18.98 -8.11 -0.69
CA TRP A 174 18.19 -8.38 0.51
C TRP A 174 17.97 -9.89 0.67
N PRO A 175 18.04 -10.43 1.91
CA PRO A 175 17.59 -11.79 2.20
C PRO A 175 16.06 -11.90 2.04
N ASN A 176 15.50 -13.10 2.21
CA ASN A 176 14.05 -13.25 2.28
C ASN A 176 13.49 -12.61 3.55
N VAL A 177 13.10 -11.34 3.46
CA VAL A 177 12.56 -10.59 4.58
C VAL A 177 11.21 -11.12 5.08
N PHE A 178 10.44 -11.83 4.25
CA PHE A 178 9.16 -12.42 4.68
C PHE A 178 9.36 -13.65 5.56
N ASP A 179 10.39 -14.46 5.29
CA ASP A 179 10.78 -15.55 6.18
C ASP A 179 11.27 -14.97 7.51
N MET A 180 12.11 -13.93 7.47
CA MET A 180 12.56 -13.24 8.68
C MET A 180 11.40 -12.70 9.53
N MET A 181 10.38 -12.12 8.88
CA MET A 181 9.17 -11.66 9.57
C MET A 181 8.44 -12.83 10.24
N SER A 182 8.30 -13.95 9.53
CA SER A 182 7.62 -15.15 10.03
C SER A 182 8.35 -15.80 11.19
N GLU A 183 9.67 -16.03 11.06
CA GLU A 183 10.53 -16.67 12.06
C GLU A 183 10.58 -15.88 13.35
N ARG A 184 10.60 -14.54 13.26
CA ARG A 184 10.63 -13.64 14.41
C ARG A 184 9.24 -13.27 14.94
N GLN A 185 8.18 -13.84 14.37
CA GLN A 185 6.79 -13.52 14.70
C GLN A 185 6.52 -12.00 14.66
N ALA A 186 7.15 -11.32 13.70
CA ALA A 186 7.03 -9.89 13.53
C ALA A 186 5.73 -9.55 12.81
N ILE A 187 5.10 -8.48 13.27
CA ILE A 187 3.87 -7.91 12.69
C ILE A 187 4.20 -6.75 11.75
N TYR A 188 5.31 -6.06 11.98
CA TYR A 188 5.69 -4.89 11.18
C TYR A 188 7.19 -4.81 10.92
N MET A 189 7.59 -4.39 9.72
CA MET A 189 8.94 -3.93 9.41
C MET A 189 8.92 -2.44 9.08
N ALA A 190 9.56 -1.65 9.92
CA ALA A 190 9.65 -0.21 9.80
C ALA A 190 10.84 0.23 8.92
N ASN A 191 10.61 1.34 8.20
CA ASN A 191 11.65 2.18 7.59
C ASN A 191 12.41 3.00 8.67
N TYR A 192 12.81 4.23 8.36
CA TYR A 192 13.32 5.18 9.35
C TYR A 192 12.17 5.93 10.02
N ARG A 193 12.39 6.29 11.30
CA ARG A 193 11.52 7.20 12.04
C ARG A 193 11.73 8.63 11.56
N THR A 194 10.65 9.33 11.31
CA THR A 194 10.61 10.79 11.06
C THR A 194 9.44 11.41 11.81
N VAL A 195 9.17 12.69 11.58
CA VAL A 195 8.04 13.42 12.15
C VAL A 195 7.35 14.26 11.08
N ASP A 196 6.02 14.35 11.17
CA ASP A 196 5.24 15.38 10.50
C ASP A 196 5.06 16.56 11.48
N TYR A 197 5.01 17.79 10.96
CA TYR A 197 4.93 19.00 11.78
C TYR A 197 3.61 19.75 11.62
N GLU A 198 3.05 20.24 12.73
CA GLU A 198 1.83 21.05 12.79
C GLU A 198 1.92 22.32 11.93
N TYR A 199 3.09 22.99 11.90
CA TYR A 199 3.26 24.21 11.11
C TYR A 199 3.24 23.96 9.60
N VAL A 200 3.50 22.73 9.16
CA VAL A 200 3.38 22.29 7.76
C VAL A 200 1.97 21.79 7.47
N LEU A 201 1.35 21.13 8.45
CA LEU A 201 0.05 20.44 8.33
C LEU A 201 -0.88 20.94 9.45
N PRO A 202 -1.54 22.10 9.29
CA PRO A 202 -2.39 22.64 10.34
C PRO A 202 -3.54 21.68 10.70
N GLY A 203 -3.67 21.36 11.98
CA GLY A 203 -4.62 20.39 12.51
C GLY A 203 -4.09 18.96 12.63
N LEU A 204 -2.83 18.69 12.28
CA LEU A 204 -2.18 17.40 12.43
C LEU A 204 -2.25 16.88 13.88
N THR A 205 -1.91 17.72 14.84
CA THR A 205 -1.84 17.40 16.27
C THR A 205 -3.19 17.02 16.88
N ARG A 206 -4.31 17.32 16.21
CA ARG A 206 -5.65 16.87 16.61
C ARG A 206 -5.76 15.34 16.65
N VAL A 207 -4.94 14.62 15.89
CA VAL A 207 -4.87 13.16 15.94
C VAL A 207 -4.48 12.65 17.32
N ARG A 208 -3.64 13.40 18.05
CA ARG A 208 -3.23 13.07 19.42
C ARG A 208 -4.42 13.12 20.37
N ASN A 209 -5.23 14.19 20.28
CA ASN A 209 -6.43 14.33 21.10
C ASN A 209 -7.45 13.21 20.81
N LEU A 210 -7.65 12.88 19.53
CA LEU A 210 -8.47 11.74 19.14
C LEU A 210 -7.94 10.45 19.76
N THR A 211 -6.64 10.22 19.68
CA THR A 211 -5.98 9.01 20.19
C THR A 211 -6.13 8.89 21.72
N VAL A 212 -5.83 9.96 22.46
CA VAL A 212 -5.97 9.98 23.94
C VAL A 212 -7.43 9.73 24.35
N ASN A 213 -8.39 10.40 23.70
CA ASN A 213 -9.80 10.22 23.97
C ASN A 213 -10.27 8.79 23.62
N TYR A 214 -9.79 8.23 22.52
CA TYR A 214 -10.08 6.85 22.12
C TYR A 214 -9.56 5.85 23.15
N ILE A 215 -8.33 6.01 23.65
CA ILE A 215 -7.75 5.17 24.70
C ILE A 215 -8.60 5.22 25.96
N ALA A 216 -8.92 6.43 26.44
CA ALA A 216 -9.69 6.62 27.67
C ALA A 216 -11.11 6.03 27.55
N LYS A 217 -11.80 6.30 26.44
CA LYS A 217 -13.18 5.83 26.19
C LYS A 217 -13.25 4.30 26.09
N ASN A 218 -12.31 3.68 25.39
CA ASN A 218 -12.33 2.24 25.11
C ASN A 218 -11.44 1.41 26.05
N LYS A 219 -10.80 2.06 27.04
CA LYS A 219 -9.89 1.42 28.01
C LYS A 219 -8.77 0.60 27.33
N ILE A 220 -8.18 1.16 26.28
CA ILE A 220 -7.14 0.49 25.50
C ILE A 220 -5.89 0.31 26.35
N LYS A 221 -5.40 -0.93 26.45
CA LYS A 221 -4.06 -1.21 26.99
C LYS A 221 -3.02 -1.01 25.90
N ILE A 222 -2.23 0.06 26.03
CA ILE A 222 -1.12 0.40 25.14
C ILE A 222 -0.12 -0.77 25.10
N GLN A 223 0.15 -1.28 23.89
CA GLN A 223 1.09 -2.40 23.69
C GLN A 223 2.55 -1.95 23.53
N ASN A 224 2.79 -0.72 23.06
CA ASN A 224 4.14 -0.15 22.96
C ASN A 224 4.23 1.21 23.69
N PRO A 225 4.53 1.19 25.00
CA PRO A 225 4.63 2.40 25.81
C PRO A 225 5.71 3.38 25.33
N ALA A 226 6.80 2.90 24.73
CA ALA A 226 7.87 3.76 24.24
C ALA A 226 7.41 4.59 23.02
N MET A 227 6.75 3.95 22.03
CA MET A 227 6.17 4.67 20.89
C MET A 227 5.03 5.58 21.31
N TYR A 228 4.23 5.19 22.31
CA TYR A 228 3.17 6.05 22.83
C TYR A 228 3.73 7.27 23.56
N ALA A 229 4.78 7.11 24.37
CA ALA A 229 5.47 8.24 24.98
C ALA A 229 6.07 9.17 23.91
N ASP A 230 6.64 8.62 22.84
CA ASP A 230 7.15 9.39 21.71
C ASP A 230 6.06 10.21 21.00
N LEU A 231 4.85 9.67 20.84
CA LEU A 231 3.68 10.39 20.30
C LEU A 231 3.30 11.62 21.15
N LEU A 232 3.55 11.57 22.46
CA LEU A 232 3.23 12.63 23.41
C LEU A 232 4.39 13.60 23.65
N ASN A 233 5.60 13.27 23.20
CA ASN A 233 6.83 13.94 23.60
C ASN A 233 6.93 15.40 23.12
N ASN A 234 6.46 15.70 21.90
CA ASN A 234 6.47 17.05 21.35
C ASN A 234 5.07 17.43 20.87
N SER A 235 4.52 18.51 21.40
CA SER A 235 3.15 18.93 21.11
C SER A 235 2.91 19.33 19.65
N LEU A 236 3.96 19.71 18.90
CA LEU A 236 3.87 20.21 17.51
C LEU A 236 4.29 19.17 16.45
N GLU A 237 4.72 17.98 16.87
CA GLU A 237 5.19 16.91 15.99
C GLU A 237 4.32 15.67 16.14
N ILE A 238 4.11 14.94 15.05
CA ILE A 238 3.55 13.58 15.09
C ILE A 238 4.59 12.62 14.49
N PRO A 239 5.10 11.66 15.29
CA PRO A 239 6.07 10.69 14.80
C PRO A 239 5.46 9.75 13.79
N ASN A 240 6.29 9.31 12.85
CA ASN A 240 5.93 8.27 11.90
C ASN A 240 7.12 7.43 11.48
N TYR A 241 6.86 6.25 10.93
CA TYR A 241 7.82 5.55 10.08
C TYR A 241 7.52 5.91 8.64
N TRP A 242 8.54 6.31 7.87
CA TRP A 242 8.35 6.75 6.49
C TRP A 242 7.91 5.58 5.60
N ASN A 243 6.60 5.36 5.52
CA ASN A 243 6.00 4.10 5.05
C ASN A 243 5.85 3.99 3.53
N ASN A 244 6.58 4.82 2.77
CA ASN A 244 6.92 4.47 1.38
C ASN A 244 7.66 3.13 1.29
N PHE A 245 8.22 2.68 2.42
CA PHE A 245 8.52 1.28 2.69
C PHE A 245 7.84 0.84 3.99
N GLU A 246 7.06 -0.23 3.94
CA GLU A 246 6.63 -0.99 5.12
C GLU A 246 6.41 -2.44 4.76
N ILE A 247 6.61 -3.35 5.71
CA ILE A 247 6.06 -4.71 5.64
C ILE A 247 5.08 -4.85 6.81
N ILE A 248 3.85 -5.26 6.54
CA ILE A 248 2.81 -5.41 7.56
C ILE A 248 2.14 -6.77 7.46
N GLU A 249 1.91 -7.41 8.60
CA GLU A 249 1.00 -8.55 8.69
C GLU A 249 -0.45 -8.07 8.53
N ILE A 250 -1.11 -8.52 7.46
CA ILE A 250 -2.44 -8.03 7.06
C ILE A 250 -3.50 -8.32 8.13
N SER A 251 -3.31 -9.39 8.90
CA SER A 251 -4.21 -9.79 10.01
C SER A 251 -4.34 -8.70 11.08
N LEU A 252 -3.31 -7.87 11.31
CA LEU A 252 -3.34 -6.75 12.25
C LEU A 252 -4.51 -5.81 11.95
N MET A 253 -4.66 -5.43 10.68
CA MET A 253 -5.65 -4.45 10.23
C MET A 253 -7.09 -4.98 10.25
N ARG A 254 -7.25 -6.28 10.53
CA ARG A 254 -8.53 -6.97 10.65
C ARG A 254 -8.89 -7.31 12.09
N ARG A 255 -8.02 -6.99 13.05
CA ARG A 255 -8.32 -7.19 14.47
C ARG A 255 -9.41 -6.20 14.89
N ASN A 256 -10.41 -6.66 15.64
CA ASN A 256 -11.60 -5.86 15.94
C ASN A 256 -11.27 -4.50 16.61
N ASP A 257 -10.36 -4.50 17.57
CA ASP A 257 -9.88 -3.30 18.26
C ASP A 257 -9.11 -2.33 17.35
N VAL A 258 -8.39 -2.83 16.36
CA VAL A 258 -7.71 -2.02 15.33
C VAL A 258 -8.74 -1.45 14.36
N MET A 259 -9.70 -2.25 13.89
CA MET A 259 -10.79 -1.78 13.02
C MET A 259 -11.64 -0.71 13.70
N ASP A 260 -11.89 -0.83 15.00
CA ASP A 260 -12.61 0.17 15.78
C ASP A 260 -11.84 1.49 15.89
N PHE A 261 -10.51 1.44 16.02
CA PHE A 261 -9.67 2.64 15.98
C PHE A 261 -9.67 3.29 14.59
N ILE A 262 -9.53 2.48 13.53
CA ILE A 262 -9.63 2.96 12.14
C ILE A 262 -10.97 3.66 11.91
N ARG A 263 -12.07 3.10 12.43
CA ARG A 263 -13.41 3.71 12.34
C ARG A 263 -13.46 5.06 13.04
N ALA A 264 -12.91 5.16 14.26
CA ALA A 264 -12.84 6.44 14.98
C ALA A 264 -12.05 7.50 14.20
N VAL A 265 -10.95 7.12 13.53
CA VAL A 265 -10.18 8.02 12.66
C VAL A 265 -10.95 8.41 11.39
N ASP A 266 -11.62 7.46 10.75
CA ASP A 266 -12.42 7.67 9.54
C ASP A 266 -13.58 8.64 9.80
N GLU A 267 -14.34 8.43 10.88
CA GLU A 267 -15.47 9.27 11.29
C GLU A 267 -15.06 10.69 11.69
N SER A 268 -13.79 10.90 12.06
CA SER A 268 -13.29 12.23 12.44
C SER A 268 -12.96 13.11 11.23
N ASN A 269 -12.98 12.56 10.01
CA ASN A 269 -12.59 13.22 8.77
C ASN A 269 -11.13 13.74 8.76
N GLY A 270 -10.29 13.34 9.72
CA GLY A 270 -8.98 13.97 9.93
C GLY A 270 -7.98 13.71 8.82
N ILE A 271 -8.09 12.56 8.15
CA ILE A 271 -7.31 12.24 6.94
C ILE A 271 -7.55 13.28 5.85
N PHE A 272 -8.82 13.63 5.62
CA PHE A 272 -9.22 14.59 4.60
C PHE A 272 -8.98 16.04 5.03
N LEU A 273 -9.47 16.43 6.20
CA LEU A 273 -9.44 17.82 6.65
C LEU A 273 -8.04 18.31 7.03
N TYR A 274 -7.21 17.45 7.61
CA TYR A 274 -5.94 17.85 8.23
C TYR A 274 -4.72 17.12 7.68
N ARG A 275 -4.89 16.31 6.62
CA ARG A 275 -3.83 15.44 6.07
C ARG A 275 -3.19 14.62 7.18
N TRP A 276 -4.00 13.90 7.96
CA TRP A 276 -3.42 12.84 8.80
C TRP A 276 -2.86 11.75 7.90
N GLY A 277 -1.54 11.77 7.74
CA GLY A 277 -0.83 10.85 6.87
C GLY A 277 -0.95 9.42 7.37
N ASP A 278 -1.06 8.48 6.44
CA ASP A 278 -1.11 7.05 6.70
C ASP A 278 0.14 6.56 7.45
N ALA A 279 1.32 7.15 7.21
CA ALA A 279 2.54 6.90 7.99
C ALA A 279 2.37 7.20 9.49
N SER A 280 1.81 8.37 9.81
CA SER A 280 1.57 8.83 11.17
C SER A 280 0.46 8.01 11.84
N LEU A 281 -0.60 7.70 11.11
CA LEU A 281 -1.68 6.85 11.60
C LEU A 281 -1.24 5.39 11.80
N ARG A 282 -0.37 4.87 10.94
CA ARG A 282 0.28 3.56 11.11
C ARG A 282 1.13 3.55 12.37
N TYR A 283 1.95 4.57 12.60
CA TYR A 283 2.78 4.68 13.81
C TYR A 283 1.93 4.65 15.08
N ILE A 284 0.83 5.41 15.11
CA ILE A 284 -0.11 5.41 16.24
C ILE A 284 -0.74 4.01 16.39
N THR A 285 -1.17 3.38 15.29
CA THR A 285 -1.74 2.02 15.32
C THR A 285 -0.74 1.04 15.95
N LEU A 286 0.52 1.07 15.54
CA LEU A 286 1.57 0.24 16.12
C LEU A 286 1.79 0.54 17.61
N ALA A 287 1.83 1.81 18.00
CA ALA A 287 1.99 2.23 19.40
C ALA A 287 0.89 1.64 20.31
N LEU A 288 -0.35 1.64 19.82
CA LEU A 288 -1.49 1.14 20.59
C LEU A 288 -1.56 -0.38 20.63
N PHE A 289 -1.20 -1.06 19.55
CA PHE A 289 -1.70 -2.41 19.27
C PHE A 289 -0.64 -3.49 19.00
N VAL A 290 0.64 -3.13 18.92
CA VAL A 290 1.75 -4.04 18.60
C VAL A 290 2.86 -3.89 19.63
N ASN A 291 3.43 -4.99 20.12
CA ASN A 291 4.55 -4.92 21.06
C ASN A 291 5.85 -4.54 20.33
N GLU A 292 6.78 -3.88 21.02
CA GLU A 292 8.08 -3.48 20.43
C GLU A 292 8.84 -4.65 19.81
N SER A 293 8.82 -5.82 20.46
CA SER A 293 9.50 -7.03 19.97
C SER A 293 8.93 -7.56 18.65
N GLN A 294 7.73 -7.14 18.25
CA GLN A 294 7.07 -7.54 17.01
C GLN A 294 7.33 -6.55 15.86
N ILE A 295 8.16 -5.52 16.10
CA ILE A 295 8.54 -4.51 15.11
C ILE A 295 10.01 -4.71 14.74
N LEU A 296 10.26 -5.11 13.51
CA LEU A 296 11.60 -5.11 12.94
C LEU A 296 11.91 -3.73 12.34
N HIS A 297 13.18 -3.34 12.35
CA HIS A 297 13.63 -2.11 11.72
C HIS A 297 14.62 -2.46 10.64
N ARG A 298 14.32 -2.11 9.39
CA ARG A 298 15.18 -2.45 8.26
C ARG A 298 16.62 -1.91 8.43
N ILE A 299 16.77 -0.75 9.07
CA ILE A 299 18.07 -0.08 9.29
C ILE A 299 18.93 -0.87 10.27
N LYS A 300 18.32 -1.46 11.32
CA LYS A 300 19.04 -2.29 12.28
C LYS A 300 19.44 -3.66 11.70
N LEU A 301 18.95 -3.97 10.51
CA LEU A 301 19.23 -5.20 9.75
C LEU A 301 20.10 -4.93 8.52
N ASP A 302 20.65 -3.71 8.39
CA ASP A 302 21.47 -3.27 7.26
C ASP A 302 20.79 -3.42 5.88
N LEU A 303 19.46 -3.36 5.86
CA LEU A 303 18.66 -3.45 4.64
C LEU A 303 18.59 -2.07 3.97
N GLY A 304 19.45 -1.89 2.96
CA GLY A 304 19.60 -0.65 2.20
C GLY A 304 18.35 -0.30 1.39
N TYR A 305 17.95 0.98 1.40
CA TYR A 305 16.73 1.46 0.76
C TYR A 305 16.89 2.92 0.34
N CYS A 306 16.33 3.33 -0.80
CA CYS A 306 16.28 4.72 -1.25
C CYS A 306 14.86 5.14 -1.66
N HIS A 307 14.55 6.42 -1.42
CA HIS A 307 13.35 7.10 -1.89
C HIS A 307 13.53 8.64 -1.76
N PRO A 308 13.35 9.44 -2.83
CA PRO A 308 13.23 8.99 -4.21
C PRO A 308 14.57 8.47 -4.74
N CYS A 309 14.49 7.53 -5.68
CA CYS A 309 15.53 7.20 -6.64
C CYS A 309 14.88 7.12 -8.04
#